data_AF-A0A936PPA4-F1
#
_entry.id   AF-A0A936PPA4-F1
#
_cell.length_a   1.000
_cell.length_b   1.000
_cell.length_c   1.000
_cell.angle_alpha   90.00
_cell.angle_beta   90.00
_cell.angle_gamma   90.00
#
_symmetry.space_group_name_H-M   'P 1'
#
loop_
_entity.id
_entity.type
_entity.pdbx_description
1 polymer ?
#
loop_
_entity_poly.entity_id
_entity_poly.type
_entity_poly.pdbx_seq_one_letter_code
_entity_poly.pdbx_strand_id
1 'polypeptide(L)'
;MADPTDSSNKVAKVIKASTAELWAGTTFSTGDNFSIPTLPITADDTEFTLRVWSPRAGIEVRLKVEDASDPTRSVETVAYPTAAETWETLNFDFANEASGTAALNTSYTFNKVSVFFDFGKTGGDGGGGTFYFDDFDSNF
;
A
#
# COMPACT_ATOMS: atom_id res chain seq x y z
N MET A 1 -3.15 -15.76 4.83
CA MET A 1 -3.99 -16.67 4.00
C MET A 1 -3.06 -17.41 3.05
N ALA A 2 -3.42 -18.57 2.49
CA ALA A 2 -2.60 -19.18 1.44
C ALA A 2 -2.52 -18.26 0.20
N ASP A 3 -1.35 -18.14 -0.41
CA ASP A 3 -1.17 -17.44 -1.70
C ASP A 3 -2.03 -18.12 -2.78
N PRO A 4 -2.75 -17.36 -3.62
CA PRO A 4 -3.60 -17.90 -4.69
C PRO A 4 -2.84 -18.72 -5.75
N THR A 5 -1.53 -18.54 -5.84
CA THR A 5 -0.64 -19.20 -6.80
C THR A 5 0.37 -20.16 -6.15
N ASP A 6 0.59 -20.06 -4.84
CA ASP A 6 1.45 -20.95 -4.06
C ASP A 6 0.86 -21.25 -2.67
N SER A 7 0.18 -22.39 -2.54
CA SER A 7 -0.48 -22.74 -1.27
C SER A 7 0.44 -22.86 -0.04
N SER A 8 1.77 -22.92 -0.23
CA SER A 8 2.75 -22.97 0.85
C SER A 8 3.14 -21.59 1.41
N ASN A 9 2.94 -20.52 0.63
CA ASN A 9 3.19 -19.14 1.06
C ASN A 9 1.99 -18.54 1.81
N LYS A 10 2.26 -17.65 2.77
CA LYS A 10 1.24 -16.92 3.52
C LYS A 10 1.25 -15.44 3.16
N VAL A 11 0.17 -14.99 2.54
CA VAL A 11 -0.01 -13.61 2.09
C VAL A 11 -1.14 -12.90 2.85
N ALA A 12 -1.14 -11.57 2.81
CA ALA A 12 -2.28 -10.78 3.21
C ALA A 12 -3.37 -10.83 2.13
N LYS A 13 -4.63 -10.91 2.55
CA LYS A 13 -5.81 -10.90 1.66
C LYS A 13 -6.68 -9.70 2.03
N VAL A 14 -7.00 -8.86 1.05
CA VAL A 14 -7.89 -7.71 1.20
C VAL A 14 -9.12 -7.90 0.32
N ILE A 15 -10.31 -7.70 0.88
CA ILE A 15 -11.56 -7.75 0.13
C ILE A 15 -12.12 -6.33 0.08
N LYS A 16 -12.13 -5.71 -1.10
CA LYS A 16 -12.87 -4.47 -1.34
C LYS A 16 -14.30 -4.85 -1.73
N ALA A 17 -15.17 -4.91 -0.73
CA ALA A 17 -16.59 -5.23 -0.93
C ALA A 17 -17.27 -4.19 -1.83
N SER A 18 -18.37 -4.53 -2.48
CA SER A 18 -19.13 -3.60 -3.35
C SER A 18 -19.62 -2.35 -2.61
N THR A 19 -19.79 -2.41 -1.29
CA THR A 19 -20.17 -1.29 -0.44
C THR A 19 -18.97 -0.52 0.13
N ALA A 20 -17.74 -0.85 -0.27
CA ALA A 20 -16.55 -0.19 0.24
C ALA A 20 -16.45 1.24 -0.28
N GLU A 21 -16.05 2.15 0.60
CA GLU A 21 -15.83 3.56 0.24
C GLU A 21 -14.62 3.74 -0.68
N LEU A 22 -14.57 4.90 -1.34
CA LEU A 22 -13.50 5.26 -2.29
C LEU A 22 -12.10 5.37 -1.67
N TRP A 23 -12.04 5.49 -0.34
CA TRP A 23 -10.82 5.57 0.47
C TRP A 23 -10.62 4.33 1.37
N ALA A 24 -11.36 3.24 1.14
CA ALA A 24 -11.21 2.02 1.93
C ALA A 24 -9.78 1.43 1.78
N GLY A 25 -9.08 1.31 2.92
CA GLY A 25 -7.69 0.84 2.99
C GLY A 25 -7.45 -0.19 4.09
N THR A 26 -6.26 -0.77 4.09
CA THR A 26 -5.81 -1.73 5.10
C THR A 26 -4.50 -1.22 5.69
N THR A 27 -4.46 -1.04 7.01
CA THR A 27 -3.23 -0.76 7.76
C THR A 27 -2.64 -2.08 8.25
N PHE A 28 -1.33 -2.25 8.09
CA PHE A 28 -0.61 -3.39 8.65
C PHE A 28 0.32 -2.94 9.76
N SER A 29 0.43 -3.77 10.79
CA SER A 29 1.16 -3.45 12.01
C SER A 29 1.70 -4.69 12.71
N THR A 30 2.85 -4.54 13.34
CA THR A 30 3.48 -5.56 14.19
C THR A 30 3.63 -5.11 15.64
N GLY A 31 3.30 -3.85 15.93
CA GLY A 31 3.32 -3.26 17.27
C GLY A 31 2.02 -2.56 17.64
N ASP A 32 2.01 -1.94 18.81
CA ASP A 32 0.87 -1.19 19.33
C ASP A 32 0.55 0.04 18.47
N ASN A 33 -0.66 0.56 18.60
CA ASN A 33 -1.12 1.76 17.87
C ASN A 33 -0.96 1.64 16.34
N PHE A 34 -1.12 0.42 15.82
CA PHE A 34 -0.94 0.10 14.40
C PHE A 34 0.46 0.46 13.87
N SER A 35 1.49 0.34 14.70
CA SER A 35 2.86 0.66 14.31
C SER A 35 3.61 -0.53 13.74
N ILE A 36 4.66 -0.20 12.99
CA ILE A 36 5.74 -1.08 12.54
C ILE A 36 7.08 -0.47 12.99
N PRO A 37 8.22 -1.16 12.85
CA PRO A 37 9.52 -0.51 12.95
C PRO A 37 9.61 0.71 12.02
N THR A 38 10.36 1.73 12.45
CA THR A 38 10.56 2.94 11.64
C THR A 38 11.16 2.58 10.29
N LEU A 39 10.52 3.06 9.23
CA LEU A 39 10.99 2.89 7.86
C LEU A 39 12.24 3.74 7.63
N PRO A 40 13.27 3.20 6.96
CA PRO A 40 14.51 3.91 6.68
C PRO A 40 14.38 4.93 5.52
N ILE A 41 13.31 5.73 5.49
CA ILE A 41 13.11 6.75 4.45
C ILE A 41 14.10 7.90 4.65
N THR A 42 14.92 8.16 3.64
CA THR A 42 15.88 9.27 3.62
C THR A 42 15.75 10.08 2.32
N ALA A 43 16.54 11.14 2.16
CA ALA A 43 16.51 11.92 0.92
C ALA A 43 17.14 11.16 -0.27
N ASP A 44 17.99 10.18 0.01
CA ASP A 44 18.70 9.37 -0.99
C ASP A 44 18.04 7.99 -1.19
N ASP A 45 17.04 7.65 -0.36
CA ASP A 45 16.32 6.39 -0.40
C ASP A 45 14.85 6.60 0.02
N THR A 46 14.00 6.72 -1.00
CA THR A 46 12.57 7.05 -0.89
C THR A 46 11.68 5.92 -1.38
N GLU A 47 12.24 4.77 -1.71
CA GLU A 47 11.55 3.70 -2.42
C GLU A 47 11.24 2.50 -1.52
N PHE A 48 10.03 1.99 -1.63
CA PHE A 48 9.63 0.71 -1.05
C PHE A 48 8.99 -0.14 -2.12
N THR A 49 9.15 -1.45 -1.99
CA THR A 49 8.42 -2.40 -2.81
C THR A 49 7.31 -3.07 -2.02
N LEU A 50 6.26 -3.42 -2.73
CA LEU A 50 5.20 -4.29 -2.24
C LEU A 50 4.86 -5.27 -3.35
N ARG A 51 4.94 -6.55 -3.05
CA ARG A 51 4.47 -7.57 -3.98
C ARG A 51 2.95 -7.61 -3.90
N VAL A 52 2.28 -7.40 -5.04
CA VAL A 52 0.83 -7.25 -5.14
C VAL A 52 0.27 -8.23 -6.15
N TRP A 53 -0.85 -8.85 -5.81
CA TRP A 53 -1.72 -9.54 -6.76
C TRP A 53 -3.03 -8.77 -6.87
N SER A 54 -3.44 -8.48 -8.10
CA SER A 54 -4.68 -7.79 -8.40
C SER A 54 -5.48 -8.56 -9.45
N PRO A 55 -6.83 -8.66 -9.33
CA PRO A 55 -7.68 -9.23 -10.37
C PRO A 55 -7.75 -8.34 -11.62
N ARG A 56 -7.17 -7.13 -11.59
CA ARG A 56 -7.25 -6.13 -12.65
C ARG A 56 -5.94 -5.37 -12.79
N ALA A 57 -5.49 -5.17 -14.02
CA ALA A 57 -4.41 -4.26 -14.37
C ALA A 57 -4.85 -2.79 -14.28
N GLY A 58 -3.89 -1.87 -14.15
CA GLY A 58 -4.08 -0.43 -14.26
C GLY A 58 -4.90 0.21 -13.14
N ILE A 59 -5.19 -0.51 -12.06
CA ILE A 59 -5.82 0.08 -10.87
C ILE A 59 -4.79 0.90 -10.09
N GLU A 60 -5.24 1.98 -9.47
CA GLU A 60 -4.39 2.72 -8.55
C GLU A 60 -4.24 1.93 -7.26
N VAL A 61 -3.04 1.45 -6.99
CA VAL A 61 -2.65 0.98 -5.66
C VAL A 61 -1.95 2.15 -5.00
N ARG A 62 -2.52 2.65 -3.91
CA ARG A 62 -1.95 3.76 -3.15
C ARG A 62 -1.31 3.23 -1.88
N LEU A 63 -0.11 3.72 -1.59
CA LEU A 63 0.60 3.43 -0.35
C LEU A 63 0.75 4.72 0.44
N LYS A 64 0.43 4.65 1.74
CA LYS A 64 0.55 5.75 2.68
C LYS A 64 1.49 5.35 3.81
N VAL A 65 2.44 6.22 4.13
CA VAL A 65 3.28 6.09 5.33
C VAL A 65 3.05 7.28 6.26
N GLU A 66 3.01 7.01 7.56
CA GLU A 66 2.61 8.00 8.57
C GLU A 66 3.44 7.86 9.86
N ASP A 67 3.51 8.94 10.63
CA ASP A 67 3.86 8.87 12.05
C ASP A 67 2.67 8.29 12.81
N ALA A 68 2.87 7.12 13.43
CA ALA A 68 1.83 6.45 14.20
C ALA A 68 1.30 7.31 15.35
N SER A 69 2.11 8.26 15.87
CA SER A 69 1.74 9.16 16.95
C SER A 69 1.10 10.47 16.48
N ASP A 70 1.25 10.83 15.20
CA ASP A 70 0.73 12.07 14.61
C ASP A 70 0.32 11.86 13.14
N PRO A 71 -0.97 11.58 12.86
CA PRO A 71 -1.43 11.30 11.50
C PRO A 71 -1.38 12.52 10.56
N THR A 72 -1.07 13.72 11.06
CA THR A 72 -0.82 14.90 10.21
C THR A 72 0.54 14.83 9.52
N ARG A 73 1.44 13.96 9.98
CA ARG A 73 2.74 13.66 9.39
C ARG A 73 2.64 12.42 8.52
N SER A 74 2.35 12.64 7.25
CA SER A 74 2.19 11.56 6.29
C SER A 74 2.65 11.95 4.90
N VAL A 75 2.93 10.93 4.07
CA VAL A 75 3.10 11.06 2.63
C VAL A 75 2.46 9.85 1.95
N GLU A 76 1.92 10.07 0.76
CA GLU A 76 1.26 9.05 -0.06
C GLU A 76 1.95 8.99 -1.41
N THR A 77 2.06 7.80 -1.99
CA THR A 77 2.50 7.60 -3.38
C THR A 77 1.69 6.48 -4.02
N VAL A 78 1.77 6.35 -5.34
CA VAL A 78 0.93 5.45 -6.13
C VAL A 78 1.77 4.59 -7.07
N ALA A 79 1.32 3.36 -7.27
CA ALA A 79 1.84 2.46 -8.28
C ALA A 79 0.68 1.69 -8.93
N TYR A 80 0.93 1.15 -10.13
CA TYR A 80 -0.10 0.54 -10.96
C TYR A 80 0.35 -0.86 -11.41
N PRO A 81 -0.35 -1.94 -11.01
CA PRO A 81 -0.17 -3.26 -11.61
C PRO A 81 -0.34 -3.18 -13.13
N THR A 82 0.51 -3.84 -13.90
CA THR A 82 0.46 -3.83 -15.36
C THR A 82 -0.32 -5.03 -15.93
N ALA A 83 -0.52 -6.07 -15.12
CA ALA A 83 -1.25 -7.28 -15.48
C ALA A 83 -2.38 -7.59 -14.49
N ALA A 84 -3.39 -8.30 -14.99
CA ALA A 84 -4.44 -8.86 -14.15
C ALA A 84 -4.05 -10.27 -13.72
N GLU A 85 -4.55 -10.68 -12.55
CA GLU A 85 -4.44 -12.03 -12.00
C GLU A 85 -3.00 -12.54 -11.86
N THR A 86 -2.04 -11.63 -11.76
CA THR A 86 -0.61 -11.92 -11.69
C THR A 86 0.01 -11.21 -10.49
N TRP A 87 1.01 -11.84 -9.88
CA TRP A 87 1.84 -11.22 -8.87
C TRP A 87 2.86 -10.28 -9.53
N GLU A 88 2.90 -9.03 -9.09
CA GLU A 88 3.86 -8.03 -9.53
C GLU A 88 4.50 -7.37 -8.30
N THR A 89 5.80 -7.12 -8.35
CA THR A 89 6.47 -6.25 -7.37
C THR A 89 6.30 -4.81 -7.82
N LEU A 90 5.51 -4.04 -7.08
CA LEU A 90 5.28 -2.62 -7.37
C LEU A 90 6.31 -1.79 -6.62
N ASN A 91 6.91 -0.81 -7.30
CA ASN A 91 7.80 0.18 -6.72
C ASN A 91 7.01 1.43 -6.33
N PHE A 92 7.12 1.84 -5.08
CA PHE A 92 6.49 3.03 -4.51
C PHE A 92 7.58 4.04 -4.15
N ASP A 93 7.64 5.14 -4.89
CA ASP A 93 8.61 6.20 -4.65
C ASP A 93 7.94 7.39 -3.96
N PHE A 94 8.30 7.64 -2.71
CA PHE A 94 7.77 8.75 -1.91
C PHE A 94 8.36 10.11 -2.28
N ALA A 95 9.39 10.18 -3.13
CA ALA A 95 9.81 11.44 -3.76
C ALA A 95 8.80 11.93 -4.81
N ASN A 96 7.88 11.06 -5.25
CA ASN A 96 6.81 11.36 -6.18
C ASN A 96 5.45 11.26 -5.45
N GLU A 97 5.09 12.29 -4.68
CA GLU A 97 3.88 12.22 -3.88
C GLU A 97 2.60 12.17 -4.73
N ALA A 98 1.58 11.50 -4.20
CA ALA A 98 0.25 11.47 -4.81
C ALA A 98 -0.32 12.89 -4.86
N SER A 99 -0.90 13.27 -6.01
CA SER A 99 -1.48 14.61 -6.19
C SER A 99 -2.48 14.97 -5.10
N GLY A 100 -2.33 16.17 -4.53
CA GLY A 100 -3.19 16.68 -3.45
C GLY A 100 -2.81 16.21 -2.05
N THR A 101 -1.66 15.55 -1.90
CA THR A 101 -1.11 15.13 -0.60
C THR A 101 0.14 15.93 -0.23
N ALA A 102 0.65 15.76 0.98
CA ALA A 102 1.87 16.44 1.42
C ALA A 102 3.11 15.82 0.76
N ALA A 103 4.06 16.65 0.35
CA ALA A 103 5.37 16.21 -0.10
C ALA A 103 6.13 15.49 1.03
N LEU A 104 7.03 14.57 0.66
CA LEU A 104 7.87 13.85 1.62
C LEU A 104 8.65 14.82 2.52
N ASN A 105 8.56 14.60 3.83
CA ASN A 105 9.40 15.26 4.82
C ASN A 105 10.18 14.20 5.60
N THR A 106 11.46 14.07 5.30
CA THR A 106 12.37 13.08 5.90
C THR A 106 12.73 13.37 7.35
N SER A 107 12.25 14.50 7.92
CA SER A 107 12.35 14.77 9.35
C SER A 107 11.25 14.08 10.17
N TYR A 108 10.24 13.47 9.53
CA TYR A 108 9.17 12.74 10.19
C TYR A 108 9.56 11.29 10.48
N THR A 109 9.00 10.73 11.55
CA THR A 109 9.13 9.30 11.86
C THR A 109 8.03 8.55 11.14
N PHE A 110 8.34 7.84 10.05
CA PHE A 110 7.37 6.99 9.39
C PHE A 110 7.41 5.58 9.98
N ASN A 111 6.36 5.20 10.71
CA ASN A 111 6.28 3.91 11.41
C ASN A 111 4.85 3.35 11.44
N LYS A 112 4.03 3.73 10.46
CA LYS A 112 2.70 3.19 10.19
C LYS A 112 2.48 3.18 8.67
N VAL A 113 1.89 2.11 8.15
CA VAL A 113 1.70 1.94 6.70
C VAL A 113 0.30 1.45 6.39
N SER A 114 -0.31 2.05 5.39
CA SER A 114 -1.62 1.66 4.87
C SER A 114 -1.57 1.51 3.36
N VAL A 115 -2.21 0.44 2.85
CA VAL A 115 -2.38 0.20 1.41
C VAL A 115 -3.85 0.34 1.03
N PHE A 116 -4.11 0.95 -0.12
CA PHE A 116 -5.45 1.16 -0.66
C PHE A 116 -5.52 0.64 -2.09
N PHE A 117 -6.39 -0.35 -2.31
CA PHE A 117 -6.60 -0.93 -3.63
C PHE A 117 -7.73 -0.21 -4.37
N ASP A 118 -7.48 0.14 -5.64
CA ASP A 118 -8.40 0.86 -6.53
C ASP A 118 -8.87 2.17 -5.85
N PHE A 119 -7.89 2.95 -5.36
CA PHE A 119 -8.13 4.20 -4.64
C PHE A 119 -8.89 5.21 -5.51
N GLY A 120 -9.77 6.00 -4.89
CA GLY A 120 -10.62 6.96 -5.59
C GLY A 120 -11.86 6.36 -6.23
N LYS A 121 -12.03 5.03 -6.20
CA LYS A 121 -13.25 4.34 -6.62
C LYS A 121 -13.90 3.61 -5.47
N THR A 122 -15.22 3.74 -5.34
CA THR A 122 -16.01 2.88 -4.45
C THR A 122 -15.89 1.42 -4.91
N GLY A 123 -16.21 0.48 -4.04
CA GLY A 123 -16.29 -0.92 -4.42
C GLY A 123 -17.31 -1.19 -5.52
N GLY A 124 -18.41 -0.43 -5.57
CA GLY A 124 -19.41 -0.55 -6.63
C GLY A 124 -18.87 -0.09 -7.98
N ASP A 125 -18.27 1.10 -8.01
CA ASP A 125 -17.77 1.72 -9.25
C ASP A 125 -16.51 1.05 -9.77
N GLY A 126 -15.64 0.60 -8.85
CA GLY A 126 -14.44 -0.16 -9.17
C GLY A 126 -14.71 -1.63 -9.47
N GLY A 127 -15.94 -2.14 -9.31
CA GLY A 127 -16.23 -3.57 -9.46
C GLY A 127 -15.72 -4.45 -8.29
N GLY A 128 -15.23 -3.83 -7.21
CA GLY A 128 -14.75 -4.49 -6.00
C GLY A 128 -13.54 -5.39 -6.29
N GLY A 129 -13.34 -6.36 -5.41
CA GLY A 129 -12.39 -7.44 -5.68
C GLY A 129 -11.71 -8.02 -4.45
N THR A 130 -11.01 -9.11 -4.68
CA THR A 130 -10.04 -9.66 -3.74
C THR A 130 -8.65 -9.31 -4.24
N PHE A 131 -7.84 -8.70 -3.38
CA PHE A 131 -6.45 -8.34 -3.63
C PHE A 131 -5.57 -9.08 -2.64
N TYR A 132 -4.30 -9.25 -2.99
CA TYR A 132 -3.31 -9.79 -2.08
C TYR A 132 -2.06 -8.93 -2.10
N PHE A 133 -1.35 -8.94 -0.98
CA PHE A 133 -0.02 -8.37 -0.92
C PHE A 133 0.88 -9.17 0.02
N ASP A 134 2.18 -9.05 -0.21
CA ASP A 134 3.25 -9.65 0.58
C ASP A 134 4.55 -8.86 0.36
N ASP A 135 5.64 -9.27 1.03
CA ASP A 135 7.00 -8.78 0.76
C ASP A 135 7.09 -7.25 0.76
N PHE A 136 6.61 -6.60 1.82
CA PHE A 136 6.83 -5.17 2.01
C PHE A 136 8.25 -4.92 2.48
N ASP A 137 9.09 -4.37 1.59
CA ASP A 137 10.51 -4.20 1.86
C ASP A 137 11.05 -2.89 1.28
N SER A 138 12.06 -2.33 1.94
CA SER A 138 12.92 -1.30 1.37
C SER A 138 13.87 -1.97 0.37
N ASN A 139 14.01 -1.45 -0.84
CA ASN A 139 14.93 -2.01 -1.84
C ASN A 139 16.38 -1.97 -1.32
N PHE A 140 16.94 -3.10 -0.87
CA PHE A 140 18.37 -3.25 -0.54
C PHE A 140 18.97 -4.53 -1.09
#